data_AF-A0A5J4WMW2-F1
#
_entry.id   AF-A0A5J4WMW2-F1
#
_cell.length_a   1.000
_cell.length_b   1.000
_cell.length_c   1.000
_cell.angle_alpha   90.00
_cell.angle_beta   90.00
_cell.angle_gamma   90.00
#
_symmetry.space_group_name_H-M   'P 1'
#
loop_
_entity.id
_entity.type
_entity.pdbx_description
1 polymer ?
#
loop_
_entity_poly.entity_id
_entity_poly.type
_entity_poly.pdbx_seq_one_letter_code
_entity_poly.pdbx_strand_id
1 'polypeptide(L)'
;MSEESVRVSKATSYASDSIEHISTSIRQLAVAIRSPDKNVYIPALKTLLDIIINDPESIERIYENDIISILNKYIIEEEGEAYVFSSSILHIIGIRSGSVDYSIRAQTATEPMIQIIHSPNEKKSKAGSKTLCDLIEENEQIRNSLLTTGFVQIVLHSLTSNTQIPSQQSSSSSNNQIPTFVKIGLLNVIQKLTDEEEGLQSLSVLIPILEELKQNGEDQLKNKAKRILGLLQAVGIKYSTNQNDQEKDQKIKELENFNKQKDEQLRITAEELHRVEKEKEKEIIEKERLKLEIIKLKEDIVIIQYYWRNIGTWSRHIAGYSQ
;
A
#
# COMPACT_ATOMS: atom_id res chain seq x y z
N MET A 1 -11.01 -64.15 -11.32
CA MET A 1 -9.78 -63.74 -10.62
C MET A 1 -8.67 -63.83 -11.67
N SER A 2 -7.88 -62.83 -12.02
CA SER A 2 -7.40 -61.69 -11.23
C SER A 2 -6.47 -60.86 -12.12
N GLU A 3 -6.98 -59.81 -12.78
CA GLU A 3 -6.14 -58.72 -13.29
C GLU A 3 -6.41 -57.41 -12.53
N GLU A 4 -7.68 -57.15 -12.19
CA GLU A 4 -8.09 -56.08 -11.27
C GLU A 4 -7.44 -56.22 -9.88
N SER A 5 -7.37 -57.45 -9.36
CA SER A 5 -6.80 -57.74 -8.04
C SER A 5 -5.28 -57.51 -8.00
N VAL A 6 -4.58 -57.64 -9.13
CA VAL A 6 -3.10 -57.48 -9.18
C VAL A 6 -2.72 -55.99 -9.27
N ARG A 7 -3.53 -55.18 -9.95
CA ARG A 7 -3.32 -53.72 -10.02
C ARG A 7 -3.59 -53.04 -8.68
N VAL A 8 -4.60 -53.47 -7.94
CA VAL A 8 -4.87 -52.98 -6.58
C VAL A 8 -3.73 -53.34 -5.62
N SER A 9 -3.27 -54.59 -5.59
CA SER A 9 -2.20 -55.02 -4.68
C SER A 9 -0.86 -54.31 -4.92
N LYS A 10 -0.54 -53.97 -6.17
CA LYS A 10 0.70 -53.25 -6.50
C LYS A 10 0.63 -51.78 -6.07
N ALA A 11 -0.51 -51.10 -6.23
CA ALA A 11 -0.71 -49.74 -5.75
C ALA A 11 -0.71 -49.66 -4.21
N THR A 12 -1.27 -50.66 -3.52
CA THR A 12 -1.25 -50.71 -2.05
C THR A 12 0.16 -50.96 -1.50
N SER A 13 0.96 -51.81 -2.13
CA SER A 13 2.36 -52.08 -1.74
C SER A 13 3.26 -50.84 -1.83
N TYR A 14 3.18 -50.07 -2.92
CA TYR A 14 3.99 -48.84 -3.04
C TYR A 14 3.58 -47.75 -2.03
N ALA A 15 2.29 -47.65 -1.71
CA ALA A 15 1.82 -46.72 -0.68
C ALA A 15 2.31 -47.15 0.72
N SER A 16 2.26 -48.45 1.06
CA SER A 16 2.75 -48.97 2.33
C SER A 16 4.25 -48.72 2.54
N ASP A 17 5.07 -48.94 1.49
CA ASP A 17 6.52 -48.72 1.56
C ASP A 17 6.87 -47.23 1.76
N SER A 18 6.14 -46.31 1.12
CA SER A 18 6.33 -44.86 1.31
C SER A 18 5.96 -44.39 2.72
N ILE A 19 4.90 -44.95 3.30
CA ILE A 19 4.41 -44.60 4.64
C ILE A 19 5.36 -45.11 5.74
N GLU A 20 5.88 -46.33 5.59
CA GLU A 20 6.89 -46.86 6.52
C GLU A 20 8.22 -46.08 6.44
N HIS A 21 8.61 -45.65 5.24
CA HIS A 21 9.80 -44.82 5.05
C HIS A 21 9.67 -43.47 5.79
N ILE A 22 8.55 -42.75 5.62
CA ILE A 22 8.30 -41.47 6.30
C ILE A 22 8.24 -41.66 7.82
N SER A 23 7.59 -42.74 8.30
CA SER A 23 7.55 -43.07 9.74
C SER A 23 8.95 -43.29 10.32
N THR A 24 9.78 -44.03 9.59
CA THR A 24 11.17 -44.29 9.99
C THR A 24 11.99 -43.00 10.00
N SER A 25 11.80 -42.13 8.99
CA SER A 25 12.45 -40.83 8.92
C SER A 25 12.05 -39.91 10.09
N ILE A 26 10.76 -39.79 10.42
CA ILE A 26 10.30 -38.94 11.54
C ILE A 26 10.85 -39.41 12.87
N ARG A 27 10.90 -40.73 13.10
CA ARG A 27 11.50 -41.28 14.31
C ARG A 27 12.99 -40.95 14.44
N GLN A 28 13.75 -41.03 13.34
CA GLN A 28 15.16 -40.64 13.32
C GLN A 28 15.34 -39.14 13.55
N LEU A 29 14.49 -38.31 12.93
CA LEU A 29 14.48 -36.87 13.15
C LEU A 29 14.17 -36.53 14.61
N ALA A 30 13.24 -37.24 15.25
CA ALA A 30 12.93 -37.07 16.67
C ALA A 30 14.15 -37.31 17.57
N VAL A 31 15.05 -38.23 17.21
CA VAL A 31 16.31 -38.43 17.92
C VAL A 31 17.28 -37.29 17.61
N ALA A 32 17.43 -36.92 16.34
CA ALA A 32 18.36 -35.88 15.89
C ALA A 32 18.04 -34.51 16.50
N ILE A 33 16.77 -34.13 16.61
CA ILE A 33 16.35 -32.86 17.23
C ILE A 33 16.54 -32.84 18.74
N ARG A 34 16.87 -33.96 19.40
CA ARG A 34 17.27 -33.98 20.83
C ARG A 34 18.78 -33.84 21.01
N SER A 35 19.54 -33.85 19.92
CA SER A 35 20.99 -33.69 19.96
C SER A 35 21.36 -32.34 20.61
N PRO A 36 22.43 -32.28 21.43
CA PRO A 36 22.97 -31.01 21.91
C PRO A 36 23.74 -30.25 20.82
N ASP A 37 24.09 -30.91 19.71
CA ASP A 37 24.86 -30.30 18.62
C ASP A 37 23.95 -29.56 17.63
N LYS A 38 24.19 -28.25 17.49
CA LYS A 38 23.45 -27.36 16.56
C LYS A 38 23.56 -27.83 15.13
N ASN A 39 24.70 -28.42 14.74
CA ASN A 39 24.90 -28.94 13.39
C ASN A 39 24.07 -30.19 13.10
N VAL A 40 23.45 -30.78 14.13
CA VAL A 40 22.58 -31.95 14.01
C VAL A 40 21.11 -31.55 14.15
N TYR A 41 20.75 -30.79 15.19
CA TYR A 41 19.34 -30.49 15.42
C TYR A 41 18.78 -29.43 14.46
N ILE A 42 19.59 -28.46 14.00
CA ILE A 42 19.10 -27.42 13.07
C ILE A 42 18.70 -28.04 11.71
N PRO A 43 19.57 -28.85 11.05
CA PRO A 43 19.15 -29.53 9.82
C PRO A 43 17.96 -30.46 10.03
N ALA A 44 17.91 -31.17 11.16
CA ALA A 44 16.79 -32.05 11.45
C ALA A 44 15.45 -31.28 11.60
N LEU A 45 15.45 -30.10 12.22
CA LEU A 45 14.28 -29.23 12.28
C LEU A 45 13.87 -28.72 10.89
N LYS A 46 14.84 -28.37 10.03
CA LYS A 46 14.60 -27.97 8.64
C LYS A 46 13.96 -29.11 7.83
N THR A 47 14.52 -30.32 7.89
CA THR A 47 13.95 -31.51 7.24
C THR A 47 12.55 -31.81 7.76
N LEU A 48 12.32 -31.67 9.07
CA LEU A 48 11.01 -31.88 9.66
C LEU A 48 9.97 -30.89 9.13
N LEU A 49 10.32 -29.62 9.01
CA LEU A 49 9.47 -28.60 8.41
C LEU A 49 9.12 -28.95 6.96
N ASP A 50 10.10 -29.38 6.17
CA ASP A 50 9.91 -29.77 4.78
C ASP A 50 8.93 -30.96 4.66
N ILE A 51 9.12 -32.01 5.49
CA ILE A 51 8.20 -33.15 5.54
C ILE A 51 6.76 -32.70 5.84
N ILE A 52 6.56 -31.83 6.82
CA ILE A 52 5.20 -31.39 7.22
C ILE A 52 4.55 -30.50 6.15
N ILE A 53 5.34 -29.72 5.40
CA ILE A 53 4.82 -28.94 4.27
C ILE A 53 4.38 -29.86 3.14
N ASN A 54 5.14 -30.92 2.86
CA ASN A 54 4.93 -31.78 1.70
C ASN A 54 3.96 -32.95 1.98
N ASP A 55 3.90 -33.45 3.20
CA ASP A 55 3.07 -34.58 3.62
C ASP A 55 2.21 -34.23 4.86
N PRO A 56 0.89 -34.01 4.71
CA PRO A 56 0.01 -33.70 5.84
C PRO A 56 -0.18 -34.89 6.80
N GLU A 57 -0.07 -36.13 6.32
CA GLU A 57 -0.23 -37.33 7.17
C GLU A 57 0.95 -37.53 8.12
N SER A 58 2.06 -36.83 7.88
CA SER A 58 3.20 -36.80 8.79
C SER A 58 2.86 -36.24 10.17
N ILE A 59 1.84 -35.37 10.29
CA ILE A 59 1.48 -34.67 11.54
C ILE A 59 1.10 -35.65 12.65
N GLU A 60 0.37 -36.72 12.35
CA GLU A 60 0.01 -37.74 13.34
C GLU A 60 1.27 -38.38 13.94
N ARG A 61 2.27 -38.67 13.10
CA ARG A 61 3.57 -39.22 13.51
C ARG A 61 4.40 -38.23 14.34
N ILE A 62 4.20 -36.92 14.17
CA ILE A 62 4.84 -35.91 15.03
C ILE A 62 4.35 -36.06 16.48
N TYR A 63 3.04 -36.28 16.68
CA TYR A 63 2.48 -36.50 18.01
C TYR A 63 2.98 -37.79 18.64
N GLU A 64 3.07 -38.87 17.86
CA GLU A 64 3.52 -40.19 18.34
C GLU A 64 4.99 -40.19 18.82
N ASN A 65 5.82 -39.28 18.33
CA ASN A 65 7.26 -39.24 18.62
C ASN A 65 7.67 -38.18 19.66
N ASP A 66 6.71 -37.60 20.38
CA ASP A 66 6.93 -36.58 21.42
C ASP A 66 7.72 -35.36 20.92
N ILE A 67 7.57 -35.04 19.63
CA ILE A 67 8.30 -33.93 19.01
C ILE A 67 7.77 -32.59 19.51
N ILE A 68 6.45 -32.48 19.75
CA ILE A 68 5.80 -31.25 20.22
C ILE A 68 6.43 -30.72 21.52
N SER A 69 6.75 -31.61 22.47
CA SER A 69 7.38 -31.25 23.74
C SER A 69 8.75 -30.58 23.53
N ILE A 70 9.55 -31.12 22.60
CA ILE A 70 10.88 -30.60 22.24
C ILE A 70 10.76 -29.24 21.55
N LEU A 71 9.83 -29.11 20.61
CA LEU A 71 9.60 -27.84 19.90
C LEU A 71 9.21 -26.74 20.90
N ASN A 72 8.30 -27.03 21.84
CA ASN A 72 7.91 -26.09 22.89
C ASN A 72 9.10 -25.68 23.77
N LYS A 73 10.00 -26.62 24.09
CA LYS A 73 11.25 -26.31 24.80
C LYS A 73 12.10 -25.29 24.04
N TYR A 74 12.27 -25.48 22.72
CA TYR A 74 13.02 -24.53 21.89
C TYR A 74 12.36 -23.15 21.78
N ILE A 75 11.03 -23.05 21.86
CA ILE A 75 10.34 -21.75 21.92
C ILE A 75 10.74 -20.94 23.16
N ILE A 76 10.97 -21.63 24.27
CA ILE A 76 11.28 -21.02 25.57
C ILE A 76 12.78 -20.71 25.70
N GLU A 77 13.63 -21.64 25.26
CA GLU A 77 15.07 -21.62 25.58
C GLU A 77 15.95 -20.98 24.49
N GLU A 78 15.52 -21.00 23.22
CA GLU A 78 16.33 -20.52 22.09
C GLU A 78 15.79 -19.19 21.52
N GLU A 79 16.69 -18.42 20.90
CA GLU A 79 16.34 -17.20 20.14
C GLU A 79 16.80 -17.27 18.67
N GLY A 80 17.47 -18.37 18.28
CA GLY A 80 18.07 -18.57 16.95
C GLY A 80 17.17 -19.36 16.00
N GLU A 81 17.78 -20.07 15.04
CA GLU A 81 17.03 -20.78 13.99
C GLU A 81 16.12 -21.88 14.55
N ALA A 82 16.51 -22.55 15.65
CA ALA A 82 15.65 -23.53 16.31
C ALA A 82 14.33 -22.93 16.81
N TYR A 83 14.36 -21.69 17.33
CA TYR A 83 13.16 -20.97 17.71
C TYR A 83 12.27 -20.68 16.49
N VAL A 84 12.88 -20.28 15.37
CA VAL A 84 12.17 -19.98 14.12
C VAL A 84 11.51 -21.24 13.55
N PHE A 85 12.27 -22.32 13.40
CA PHE A 85 11.75 -23.59 12.89
C PHE A 85 10.67 -24.16 13.80
N SER A 86 10.91 -24.18 15.11
CA SER A 86 9.92 -24.71 16.08
C SER A 86 8.63 -23.91 16.06
N SER A 87 8.71 -22.58 15.97
CA SER A 87 7.52 -21.72 15.89
C SER A 87 6.73 -22.03 14.63
N SER A 88 7.42 -22.23 13.52
CA SER A 88 6.81 -22.49 12.21
C SER A 88 6.16 -23.86 12.15
N ILE A 89 6.85 -24.90 12.64
CA ILE A 89 6.32 -26.26 12.70
C ILE A 89 5.08 -26.32 13.60
N LEU A 90 5.14 -25.76 14.81
CA LEU A 90 3.99 -25.73 15.72
C LEU A 90 2.81 -24.96 15.13
N HIS A 91 3.08 -23.88 14.40
CA HIS A 91 2.03 -23.09 13.74
C HIS A 91 1.32 -23.87 12.62
N ILE A 92 2.05 -24.63 11.80
CA ILE A 92 1.46 -25.48 10.76
C ILE A 92 0.59 -26.57 11.40
N ILE A 93 1.12 -27.24 12.43
CA ILE A 93 0.39 -28.29 13.16
C ILE A 93 -0.89 -27.72 13.80
N GLY A 94 -0.81 -26.52 14.39
CA GLY A 94 -1.94 -25.88 15.07
C GLY A 94 -3.02 -25.32 14.14
N ILE A 95 -2.66 -24.77 12.98
CA ILE A 95 -3.62 -24.08 12.09
C ILE A 95 -4.15 -24.98 10.98
N ARG A 96 -3.38 -25.95 10.49
CA ARG A 96 -3.70 -26.63 9.20
C ARG A 96 -3.51 -28.15 9.21
N SER A 97 -3.69 -28.83 10.34
CA SER A 97 -3.59 -30.30 10.45
C SER A 97 -4.51 -31.10 9.51
N GLY A 98 -5.50 -30.47 8.86
CA GLY A 98 -6.37 -31.11 7.85
C GLY A 98 -6.27 -30.58 6.42
N SER A 99 -5.42 -29.59 6.12
CA SER A 99 -5.28 -29.07 4.75
C SER A 99 -4.37 -29.99 3.95
N VAL A 100 -4.86 -30.56 2.83
CA VAL A 100 -4.06 -31.37 1.89
C VAL A 100 -3.29 -30.50 0.89
N ASP A 101 -3.69 -29.23 0.71
CA ASP A 101 -3.03 -28.29 -0.21
C ASP A 101 -1.66 -27.83 0.32
N TYR A 102 -0.61 -28.09 -0.47
CA TYR A 102 0.78 -27.78 -0.17
C TYR A 102 1.09 -26.27 -0.24
N SER A 103 0.43 -25.52 -1.13
CA SER A 103 0.61 -24.06 -1.28
C SER A 103 0.09 -23.35 -0.04
N ILE A 104 -1.06 -23.80 0.45
CA ILE A 104 -1.64 -23.37 1.71
C ILE A 104 -0.66 -23.69 2.87
N ARG A 105 -0.10 -24.91 2.96
CA ARG A 105 0.85 -25.23 4.05
C ARG A 105 2.14 -24.40 3.97
N ALA A 106 2.69 -24.18 2.78
CA ALA A 106 3.85 -23.33 2.57
C ALA A 106 3.58 -21.88 3.04
N GLN A 107 2.40 -21.32 2.73
CA GLN A 107 1.99 -20.02 3.25
C GLN A 107 1.97 -19.99 4.78
N THR A 108 1.37 -21.01 5.41
CA THR A 108 1.34 -21.12 6.88
C THR A 108 2.72 -21.24 7.47
N ALA A 109 3.65 -21.93 6.81
CA ALA A 109 5.03 -22.04 7.26
C ALA A 109 5.73 -20.67 7.28
N THR A 110 5.47 -19.82 6.27
CA THR A 110 6.15 -18.53 6.11
C THR A 110 5.63 -17.44 7.05
N GLU A 111 4.34 -17.48 7.41
CA GLU A 111 3.68 -16.48 8.27
C GLU A 111 4.43 -16.22 9.61
N PRO A 112 4.71 -17.22 10.46
CA PRO A 112 5.43 -16.99 11.70
C PRO A 112 6.86 -16.49 11.47
N MET A 113 7.52 -16.90 10.38
CA MET A 113 8.86 -16.39 10.04
C MET A 113 8.81 -14.89 9.70
N ILE A 114 7.82 -14.46 8.92
CA ILE A 114 7.59 -13.05 8.62
C ILE A 114 7.31 -12.26 9.89
N GLN A 115 6.49 -12.79 10.81
CA GLN A 115 6.23 -12.17 12.11
C GLN A 115 7.50 -12.07 12.97
N ILE A 116 8.33 -13.11 13.00
CA ILE A 116 9.60 -13.11 13.72
C ILE A 116 10.59 -12.10 13.13
N ILE A 117 10.61 -11.90 11.80
CA ILE A 117 11.41 -10.84 11.17
C ILE A 117 11.01 -9.46 11.71
N HIS A 118 9.72 -9.23 11.97
CA HIS A 118 9.22 -7.98 12.55
C HIS A 118 9.39 -7.89 14.08
N SER A 119 10.01 -8.90 14.72
CA SER A 119 10.28 -8.86 16.16
C SER A 119 11.16 -7.65 16.53
N PRO A 120 10.87 -6.96 17.65
CA PRO A 120 11.77 -5.93 18.18
C PRO A 120 13.10 -6.50 18.70
N ASN A 121 13.20 -7.83 18.88
CA ASN A 121 14.46 -8.49 19.22
C ASN A 121 15.29 -8.71 17.95
N GLU A 122 16.42 -7.99 17.87
CA GLU A 122 17.31 -8.03 16.70
C GLU A 122 17.84 -9.44 16.39
N LYS A 123 18.15 -10.26 17.41
CA LYS A 123 18.62 -11.64 17.18
C LYS A 123 17.54 -12.49 16.54
N LYS A 124 16.31 -12.42 17.06
CA LYS A 124 15.15 -13.12 16.49
C LYS A 124 14.84 -12.65 15.08
N SER A 125 14.85 -11.35 14.85
CA SER A 125 14.64 -10.76 13.51
C SER A 125 15.68 -11.23 12.49
N LYS A 126 16.97 -11.22 12.88
CA LYS A 126 18.06 -11.75 12.05
C LYS A 126 17.95 -13.26 11.82
N ALA A 127 17.62 -14.03 12.85
CA ALA A 127 17.40 -15.47 12.72
C ALA A 127 16.23 -15.77 11.76
N GLY A 128 15.10 -15.07 11.92
CA GLY A 128 13.94 -15.23 11.05
C GLY A 128 14.25 -14.94 9.59
N SER A 129 14.95 -13.84 9.30
CA SER A 129 15.32 -13.51 7.92
C SER A 129 16.36 -14.45 7.33
N LYS A 130 17.35 -14.89 8.12
CA LYS A 130 18.33 -15.90 7.69
C LYS A 130 17.65 -17.24 7.36
N THR A 131 16.89 -17.79 8.32
CA THR A 131 16.20 -19.07 8.15
C THR A 131 15.25 -19.04 6.94
N LEU A 132 14.53 -17.94 6.72
CA LEU A 132 13.67 -17.80 5.55
C LEU A 132 14.48 -17.75 4.23
N CYS A 133 15.63 -17.08 4.20
CA CYS A 133 16.53 -17.09 3.04
C CYS A 133 17.05 -18.50 2.72
N ASP A 134 17.47 -19.25 3.75
CA ASP A 134 17.98 -20.62 3.61
C ASP A 134 16.89 -21.59 3.12
N LEU A 135 15.62 -21.29 3.36
CA LEU A 135 14.47 -22.09 2.89
C LEU A 135 14.06 -21.75 1.46
N ILE A 136 14.16 -20.49 1.03
CA ILE A 136 13.85 -20.07 -0.35
C ILE A 136 14.74 -20.78 -1.38
N GLU A 137 16.00 -21.03 -1.02
CA GLU A 137 16.97 -21.73 -1.85
C GLU A 137 16.61 -23.20 -2.09
N GLU A 138 16.03 -23.86 -1.08
CA GLU A 138 15.84 -25.31 -1.09
C GLU A 138 14.38 -25.73 -1.31
N ASN A 139 13.40 -24.86 -1.05
CA ASN A 139 11.99 -25.20 -1.12
C ASN A 139 11.22 -24.24 -2.04
N GLU A 140 10.91 -24.73 -3.24
CA GLU A 140 10.16 -23.99 -4.27
C GLU A 140 8.76 -23.58 -3.79
N GLN A 141 8.09 -24.38 -2.96
CA GLN A 141 6.75 -24.04 -2.47
C GLN A 141 6.78 -22.83 -1.54
N ILE A 142 7.79 -22.73 -0.68
CA ILE A 142 8.03 -21.55 0.15
C ILE A 142 8.30 -20.32 -0.73
N ARG A 143 9.14 -20.47 -1.75
CA ARG A 143 9.43 -19.39 -2.71
C ARG A 143 8.16 -18.91 -3.43
N ASN A 144 7.42 -19.83 -4.03
CA ASN A 144 6.19 -19.54 -4.77
C ASN A 144 5.13 -18.92 -3.85
N SER A 145 5.01 -19.41 -2.62
CA SER A 145 4.16 -18.82 -1.59
C SER A 145 4.53 -17.36 -1.33
N LEU A 146 5.80 -17.03 -1.09
CA LEU A 146 6.22 -15.64 -0.84
C LEU A 146 5.96 -14.71 -2.04
N LEU A 147 6.11 -15.20 -3.27
CA LEU A 147 5.90 -14.41 -4.49
C LEU A 147 4.42 -14.20 -4.85
N THR A 148 3.55 -15.13 -4.49
CA THR A 148 2.12 -15.11 -4.84
C THR A 148 1.20 -14.64 -3.72
N THR A 149 1.71 -14.56 -2.50
CA THR A 149 0.95 -14.14 -1.31
C THR A 149 1.28 -12.68 -0.92
N GLY A 150 0.69 -12.23 0.20
CA GLY A 150 0.80 -10.85 0.69
C GLY A 150 2.20 -10.41 1.18
N PHE A 151 3.22 -11.27 1.12
CA PHE A 151 4.56 -10.94 1.63
C PHE A 151 5.15 -9.69 0.97
N VAL A 152 5.03 -9.55 -0.35
CA VAL A 152 5.54 -8.38 -1.08
C VAL A 152 4.86 -7.08 -0.59
N GLN A 153 3.56 -7.13 -0.31
CA GLN A 153 2.81 -6.01 0.25
C GLN A 153 3.23 -5.70 1.69
N ILE A 154 3.53 -6.72 2.49
CA ILE A 154 4.09 -6.54 3.84
C ILE A 154 5.44 -5.81 3.75
N VAL A 155 6.32 -6.22 2.83
CA VAL A 155 7.61 -5.53 2.63
C VAL A 155 7.38 -4.08 2.20
N LEU A 156 6.51 -3.85 1.22
CA LEU A 156 6.18 -2.49 0.77
C LEU A 156 5.70 -1.61 1.92
N HIS A 157 4.76 -2.11 2.73
CA HIS A 157 4.25 -1.42 3.90
C HIS A 157 5.38 -1.12 4.90
N SER A 158 6.21 -2.11 5.22
CA SER A 158 7.29 -1.97 6.19
C SER A 158 8.40 -1.01 5.77
N LEU A 159 8.63 -0.84 4.46
CA LEU A 159 9.56 0.14 3.93
C LEU A 159 8.96 1.55 3.87
N THR A 160 7.65 1.68 3.63
CA THR A 160 6.94 2.95 3.49
C THR A 160 6.52 3.58 4.82
N SER A 161 6.38 2.82 5.92
CA SER A 161 5.98 3.37 7.22
C SER A 161 6.92 4.44 7.81
N ASN A 162 8.09 4.70 7.20
CA ASN A 162 9.00 5.79 7.59
C ASN A 162 9.10 6.95 6.57
N THR A 163 8.50 6.88 5.38
CA THR A 163 8.65 7.93 4.36
C THR A 163 7.66 9.11 4.51
N GLN A 164 6.81 9.10 5.54
CA GLN A 164 6.06 10.30 5.93
C GLN A 164 6.99 11.27 6.67
N ILE A 165 7.33 12.35 5.96
CA ILE A 165 8.08 13.53 6.40
C ILE A 165 7.65 13.95 7.81
N PRO A 166 8.58 14.32 8.72
CA PRO A 166 8.22 14.88 10.02
C PRO A 166 7.60 16.26 9.82
N SER A 167 6.26 16.32 9.74
CA SER A 167 5.54 17.55 9.99
C SER A 167 5.75 17.91 11.45
N GLN A 168 6.42 19.04 11.69
CA GLN A 168 6.70 19.62 13.00
C GLN A 168 5.40 19.76 13.82
N GLN A 169 5.11 18.79 14.70
CA GLN A 169 4.28 19.03 15.87
C GLN A 169 4.86 18.25 17.06
N SER A 170 5.40 19.01 18.00
CA SER A 170 5.88 18.55 19.29
C SER A 170 4.74 17.95 20.10
N SER A 171 4.90 16.72 20.57
CA SER A 171 4.68 16.25 21.96
C SER A 171 4.17 14.81 22.00
N SER A 172 4.97 13.93 22.60
CA SER A 172 4.64 12.61 23.20
C SER A 172 3.93 11.55 22.32
N SER A 173 4.60 10.39 22.22
CA SER A 173 4.04 9.05 21.94
C SER A 173 3.90 8.61 20.48
N SER A 174 4.91 7.91 19.94
CA SER A 174 4.88 6.45 19.77
C SER A 174 6.12 5.94 19.02
N ASN A 175 6.77 4.93 19.59
CA ASN A 175 7.89 4.16 19.03
C ASN A 175 7.49 3.31 17.81
N ASN A 176 6.63 3.80 16.91
CA ASN A 176 6.10 3.03 15.79
C ASN A 176 7.04 2.94 14.58
N GLN A 177 8.32 3.34 14.74
CA GLN A 177 9.31 3.20 13.68
C GLN A 177 9.77 1.75 13.59
N ILE A 178 9.57 1.13 12.42
CA ILE A 178 10.10 -0.20 12.14
C ILE A 178 11.63 -0.12 12.17
N PRO A 179 12.31 -0.90 13.02
CA PRO A 179 13.75 -0.82 13.17
C PRO A 179 14.49 -1.10 11.85
N THR A 180 15.62 -0.43 11.63
CA THR A 180 16.44 -0.61 10.41
C THR A 180 16.82 -2.08 10.19
N PHE A 181 17.14 -2.83 11.25
CA PHE A 181 17.49 -4.25 11.13
C PHE A 181 16.34 -5.11 10.58
N VAL A 182 15.08 -4.77 10.87
CA VAL A 182 13.90 -5.46 10.31
C VAL A 182 13.82 -5.19 8.81
N LYS A 183 13.97 -3.93 8.39
CA LYS A 183 13.96 -3.55 6.97
C LYS A 183 15.08 -4.23 6.19
N ILE A 184 16.28 -4.29 6.78
CA ILE A 184 17.42 -5.03 6.22
C ILE A 184 17.07 -6.52 6.08
N GLY A 185 16.47 -7.13 7.11
CA GLY A 185 16.04 -8.53 7.10
C GLY A 185 15.03 -8.80 5.97
N LEU A 186 14.03 -7.94 5.79
CA LEU A 186 13.05 -8.06 4.71
C LEU A 186 13.70 -7.90 3.33
N LEU A 187 14.60 -6.92 3.16
CA LEU A 187 15.34 -6.75 1.91
C LEU A 187 16.28 -7.92 1.61
N ASN A 188 16.82 -8.61 2.62
CA ASN A 188 17.57 -9.85 2.39
C ASN A 188 16.70 -10.93 1.76
N VAL A 189 15.48 -11.09 2.27
CA VAL A 189 14.53 -12.08 1.75
C VAL A 189 14.13 -11.73 0.31
N ILE A 190 13.82 -10.45 0.02
CA ILE A 190 13.56 -10.01 -1.36
C ILE A 190 14.76 -10.26 -2.27
N GLN A 191 15.97 -9.93 -1.80
CA GLN A 191 17.17 -10.15 -2.58
C GLN A 191 17.38 -11.64 -2.89
N LYS A 192 17.12 -12.53 -1.92
CA LYS A 192 17.20 -13.97 -2.14
C LYS A 192 16.13 -14.47 -3.11
N LEU A 193 14.92 -13.91 -3.05
CA LEU A 193 13.88 -14.19 -4.05
C LEU A 193 14.32 -13.75 -5.45
N THR A 194 15.00 -12.61 -5.60
CA THR A 194 15.50 -12.14 -6.91
C THR A 194 16.69 -12.89 -7.46
N ASP A 195 17.39 -13.68 -6.64
CA ASP A 195 18.46 -14.56 -7.12
C ASP A 195 17.88 -15.73 -7.95
N GLU A 196 16.58 -16.05 -7.77
CA GLU A 196 15.85 -17.08 -8.50
C GLU A 196 15.07 -16.44 -9.67
N GLU A 197 15.15 -17.00 -10.89
CA GLU A 197 14.66 -16.31 -12.10
C GLU A 197 13.13 -16.34 -12.31
N GLU A 198 12.38 -17.08 -11.49
CA GLU A 198 10.96 -17.35 -11.71
C GLU A 198 10.03 -16.48 -10.84
N GLY A 199 8.85 -16.11 -11.38
CA GLY A 199 7.78 -15.46 -10.61
C GLY A 199 8.06 -14.02 -10.14
N LEU A 200 9.18 -13.42 -10.57
CA LEU A 200 9.68 -12.13 -10.09
C LEU A 200 8.79 -10.91 -10.44
N GLN A 201 7.80 -11.08 -11.34
CA GLN A 201 6.90 -9.99 -11.73
C GLN A 201 6.18 -9.36 -10.53
N SER A 202 5.86 -10.14 -9.49
CA SER A 202 5.21 -9.62 -8.28
C SER A 202 6.08 -8.59 -7.54
N LEU A 203 7.41 -8.65 -7.69
CA LEU A 203 8.36 -7.73 -7.07
C LEU A 203 8.40 -6.36 -7.75
N SER A 204 7.79 -6.19 -8.93
CA SER A 204 7.79 -4.90 -9.65
C SER A 204 7.13 -3.79 -8.83
N VAL A 205 6.19 -4.14 -7.94
CA VAL A 205 5.52 -3.18 -7.04
C VAL A 205 6.49 -2.52 -6.05
N LEU A 206 7.64 -3.15 -5.77
CA LEU A 206 8.66 -2.61 -4.88
C LEU A 206 9.60 -1.60 -5.58
N ILE A 207 9.61 -1.54 -6.93
CA ILE A 207 10.54 -0.68 -7.66
C ILE A 207 10.45 0.79 -7.23
N PRO A 208 9.27 1.43 -7.07
CA PRO A 208 9.19 2.82 -6.67
C PRO A 208 9.85 3.09 -5.30
N ILE A 209 9.58 2.26 -4.29
CA ILE A 209 10.15 2.43 -2.95
C ILE A 209 11.65 2.09 -2.93
N LEU A 210 12.10 1.13 -3.73
CA LEU A 210 13.53 0.81 -3.86
C LEU A 210 14.29 1.95 -4.55
N GLU A 211 13.69 2.63 -5.53
CA GLU A 211 14.25 3.81 -6.17
C GLU A 211 14.36 4.98 -5.18
N GLU A 212 13.36 5.17 -4.33
CA GLU A 212 13.43 6.15 -3.24
C GLU A 212 14.55 5.82 -2.24
N LEU A 213 14.64 4.57 -1.78
CA LEU A 213 15.71 4.10 -0.89
C LEU A 213 17.11 4.21 -1.52
N LYS A 214 17.22 4.03 -2.84
CA LYS A 214 18.47 4.23 -3.58
C LYS A 214 18.98 5.68 -3.47
N GLN A 215 18.07 6.65 -3.44
CA GLN A 215 18.43 8.08 -3.34
C GLN A 215 18.61 8.51 -1.88
N ASN A 216 17.65 8.15 -1.03
CA ASN A 216 17.44 8.78 0.28
C ASN A 216 17.68 7.83 1.48
N GLY A 217 17.94 6.54 1.24
CA GLY A 217 18.11 5.55 2.31
C GLY A 217 19.47 5.62 3.03
N GLU A 218 19.50 5.07 4.25
CA GLU A 218 20.74 4.81 5.01
C GLU A 218 21.68 3.87 4.23
N ASP A 219 23.00 3.97 4.44
CA ASP A 219 24.01 3.30 3.60
C ASP A 219 23.76 1.81 3.33
N GLN A 220 23.36 1.04 4.36
CA GLN A 220 23.07 -0.38 4.20
C GLN A 220 21.79 -0.63 3.40
N LEU A 221 20.71 0.12 3.68
CA LEU A 221 19.44 0.02 2.94
C LEU A 221 19.61 0.46 1.48
N LYS A 222 20.36 1.53 1.26
CA LYS A 222 20.71 2.08 -0.05
C LYS A 222 21.48 1.05 -0.90
N ASN A 223 22.49 0.41 -0.32
CA ASN A 223 23.26 -0.61 -1.03
C ASN A 223 22.42 -1.84 -1.38
N LYS A 224 21.52 -2.26 -0.49
CA LYS A 224 20.58 -3.36 -0.77
C LYS A 224 19.59 -3.00 -1.86
N ALA A 225 18.98 -1.82 -1.78
CA ALA A 225 18.05 -1.34 -2.80
C ALA A 225 18.71 -1.27 -4.18
N LYS A 226 19.94 -0.75 -4.27
CA LYS A 226 20.73 -0.76 -5.52
C LYS A 226 20.93 -2.16 -6.08
N ARG A 227 21.29 -3.13 -5.23
CA ARG A 227 21.53 -4.51 -5.66
C ARG A 227 20.25 -5.16 -6.18
N ILE A 228 19.15 -5.05 -5.44
CA ILE A 228 17.85 -5.60 -5.84
C ILE A 228 17.36 -4.97 -7.15
N LEU A 229 17.44 -3.64 -7.28
CA LEU A 229 17.09 -2.96 -8.54
C LEU A 229 17.95 -3.44 -9.71
N GLY A 230 19.26 -3.65 -9.49
CA GLY A 230 20.16 -4.19 -10.51
C GLY A 230 19.74 -5.59 -10.96
N LEU A 231 19.36 -6.47 -10.03
CA LEU A 231 18.89 -7.83 -10.33
C LEU A 231 17.56 -7.80 -11.11
N LEU A 232 16.58 -7.03 -10.65
CA LEU A 232 15.29 -6.89 -11.34
C LEU A 232 15.44 -6.33 -12.76
N GLN A 233 16.32 -5.34 -12.94
CA GLN A 233 16.61 -4.77 -14.26
C GLN A 233 17.31 -5.77 -15.19
N ALA A 234 18.22 -6.60 -14.66
CA ALA A 234 18.90 -7.63 -15.44
C ALA A 234 17.93 -8.69 -15.97
N VAL A 235 16.91 -9.06 -15.19
CA VAL A 235 15.83 -9.97 -15.60
C VAL A 235 14.79 -9.30 -16.52
N GLY A 236 14.93 -8.00 -16.78
CA GLY A 236 14.03 -7.25 -17.66
C GLY A 236 12.73 -6.80 -17.00
N ILE A 237 12.61 -6.92 -15.67
CA ILE A 237 11.47 -6.40 -14.92
C ILE A 237 11.64 -4.90 -14.78
N LYS A 238 11.04 -4.20 -15.74
CA LYS A 238 10.89 -2.75 -15.66
C LYS A 238 9.56 -2.44 -15.00
N TYR A 239 9.57 -1.53 -14.03
CA TYR A 239 8.33 -0.89 -13.61
C TYR A 239 7.74 -0.22 -14.86
N SER A 240 6.55 -0.66 -15.28
CA SER A 240 5.84 0.00 -16.37
C SER A 240 5.31 1.33 -15.83
N THR A 241 6.17 2.35 -15.81
CA THR A 241 5.79 3.74 -15.55
C THR A 241 4.93 4.31 -16.68
N ASN A 242 4.71 3.56 -17.76
CA ASN A 242 4.04 4.02 -18.98
C ASN A 242 2.58 4.46 -18.80
N GLN A 243 1.95 4.20 -17.65
CA GLN A 243 0.64 4.79 -17.37
C GLN A 243 0.73 6.19 -16.76
N ASN A 244 1.83 6.57 -16.10
CA ASN A 244 1.83 7.81 -15.32
C ASN A 244 2.37 9.01 -16.11
N ASP A 245 3.33 8.84 -17.02
CA ASP A 245 3.95 9.98 -17.71
C ASP A 245 3.11 10.46 -18.91
N GLN A 246 2.54 9.54 -19.69
CA GLN A 246 1.62 9.93 -20.78
C GLN A 246 0.30 10.50 -20.25
N GLU A 247 -0.23 9.95 -19.16
CA GLU A 247 -1.48 10.42 -18.56
C GLU A 247 -1.29 11.77 -17.86
N LYS A 248 -0.13 12.01 -17.21
CA LYS A 248 0.25 13.35 -16.71
C LYS A 248 0.42 14.36 -17.83
N ASP A 249 1.12 14.01 -18.91
CA ASP A 249 1.32 14.91 -20.05
C ASP A 249 -0.01 15.24 -20.74
N GLN A 250 -0.92 14.28 -20.82
CA GLN A 250 -2.26 14.48 -21.36
C GLN A 250 -3.11 15.35 -20.41
N LYS A 251 -3.05 15.10 -19.10
CA LYS A 251 -3.71 15.93 -18.07
C LYS A 251 -3.20 17.37 -18.09
N ILE A 252 -1.89 17.58 -18.27
CA ILE A 252 -1.29 18.91 -18.37
C ILE A 252 -1.82 19.63 -19.62
N LYS A 253 -1.83 18.96 -20.78
CA LYS A 253 -2.39 19.55 -22.01
C LYS A 253 -3.88 19.89 -21.88
N GLU A 254 -4.66 19.04 -21.23
CA GLU A 254 -6.08 19.29 -20.97
C GLU A 254 -6.29 20.48 -20.03
N LEU A 255 -5.51 20.58 -18.95
CA LEU A 255 -5.56 21.71 -18.01
C LEU A 255 -5.08 23.01 -18.65
N GLU A 256 -4.05 22.99 -19.49
CA GLU A 256 -3.58 24.15 -20.24
C GLU A 256 -4.65 24.64 -21.22
N ASN A 257 -5.34 23.73 -21.93
CA ASN A 257 -6.43 24.09 -22.82
C ASN A 257 -7.63 24.64 -22.05
N PHE A 258 -7.97 24.05 -20.90
CA PHE A 258 -9.05 24.54 -20.05
C PHE A 258 -8.76 25.92 -19.47
N ASN A 259 -7.52 26.17 -19.02
CA ASN A 259 -7.10 27.48 -18.55
C ASN A 259 -7.15 28.52 -19.68
N LYS A 260 -6.65 28.19 -20.88
CA LYS A 260 -6.77 29.09 -22.05
C LYS A 260 -8.22 29.44 -22.37
N GLN A 261 -9.13 28.48 -22.30
CA GLN A 261 -10.56 28.73 -22.53
C GLN A 261 -11.16 29.61 -21.42
N LYS A 262 -10.78 29.40 -20.17
CA LYS A 262 -11.23 30.24 -19.05
C LYS A 262 -10.69 31.67 -19.13
N ASP A 263 -9.42 31.84 -19.48
CA ASP A 263 -8.81 33.16 -19.64
C ASP A 263 -9.50 33.94 -20.77
N GLU A 264 -9.87 33.27 -21.86
CA GLU A 264 -10.62 33.89 -22.95
C GLU A 264 -12.06 34.27 -22.52
N GLN A 265 -12.74 33.42 -21.75
CA GLN A 265 -14.06 33.76 -21.19
C GLN A 265 -13.97 34.94 -20.22
N LEU A 266 -12.93 35.00 -19.39
CA LEU A 266 -12.68 36.12 -18.49
C LEU A 266 -12.44 37.41 -19.26
N ARG A 267 -11.68 37.36 -20.36
CA ARG A 267 -11.45 38.51 -21.24
C ARG A 267 -12.76 39.03 -21.85
N ILE A 268 -13.56 38.15 -22.44
CA ILE A 268 -14.86 38.52 -23.03
C ILE A 268 -15.80 39.11 -21.97
N THR A 269 -15.86 38.49 -20.78
CA THR A 269 -16.72 38.95 -19.69
C THR A 269 -16.28 40.32 -19.18
N ALA A 270 -14.96 40.57 -19.07
CA ALA A 270 -14.43 41.87 -18.66
C ALA A 270 -14.73 42.97 -19.70
N GLU A 271 -14.62 42.65 -21.00
CA GLU A 271 -14.98 43.59 -22.07
C GLU A 271 -16.48 43.94 -22.05
N GLU A 272 -17.35 42.96 -21.84
CA GLU A 272 -18.80 43.21 -21.76
C GLU A 272 -19.18 43.99 -20.50
N LEU A 273 -18.55 43.69 -19.36
CA LEU A 273 -18.76 44.42 -18.11
C LEU A 273 -18.35 45.90 -18.27
N HIS A 274 -17.22 46.16 -18.94
CA HIS A 274 -16.78 47.52 -19.25
C HIS A 274 -17.74 48.25 -20.22
N ARG A 275 -18.34 47.55 -21.19
CA ARG A 275 -19.37 48.13 -22.06
C ARG A 275 -20.63 48.51 -21.28
N VAL A 276 -21.11 47.62 -20.41
CA VAL A 276 -22.29 47.85 -19.58
C VAL A 276 -22.06 49.00 -18.59
N GLU A 277 -20.87 49.10 -17.99
CA GLU A 277 -20.52 50.23 -17.11
C GLU A 277 -20.58 51.56 -17.86
N LYS A 278 -20.03 51.62 -19.07
CA LYS A 278 -20.07 52.83 -19.91
C LYS A 278 -21.49 53.22 -20.32
N GLU A 279 -22.37 52.25 -20.54
CA GLU A 279 -23.80 52.53 -20.81
C GLU A 279 -24.53 53.03 -19.56
N LYS A 280 -24.30 52.41 -18.40
CA LYS A 280 -24.87 52.88 -17.12
C LYS A 280 -24.42 54.30 -16.79
N GLU A 281 -23.16 54.65 -17.04
CA GLU A 281 -22.66 55.99 -16.81
C GLU A 281 -23.38 57.02 -17.69
N LYS A 282 -23.60 56.70 -18.98
CA LYS A 282 -24.41 57.55 -19.87
C LYS A 282 -25.85 57.71 -19.38
N GLU A 283 -26.48 56.64 -18.92
CA GLU A 283 -27.83 56.70 -18.36
C GLU A 283 -27.91 57.57 -17.10
N ILE A 284 -26.88 57.52 -16.24
CA ILE A 284 -26.81 58.35 -15.02
C ILE A 284 -26.75 59.83 -15.42
N ILE A 285 -25.88 60.19 -16.36
CA ILE A 285 -25.75 61.57 -16.86
C ILE A 285 -27.07 62.07 -17.44
N GLU A 286 -27.74 61.27 -18.26
CA GLU A 286 -29.01 61.67 -18.87
C GLU A 286 -30.13 61.80 -17.83
N LYS A 287 -30.18 60.90 -16.84
CA LYS A 287 -31.13 61.01 -15.71
C LYS A 287 -30.91 62.28 -14.89
N GLU A 288 -29.67 62.69 -14.66
CA GLU A 288 -29.36 63.94 -13.98
C GLU A 288 -29.79 65.17 -14.80
N ARG A 289 -29.55 65.15 -16.11
CA ARG A 289 -30.00 66.20 -17.02
C ARG A 289 -31.52 66.37 -16.99
N LEU A 290 -32.27 65.27 -17.11
CA LEU A 290 -33.73 65.29 -17.05
C LEU A 290 -34.25 65.76 -15.69
N LYS A 291 -33.58 65.41 -14.58
CA LYS A 291 -33.93 65.92 -13.25
C LYS A 291 -33.82 67.44 -13.17
N LEU A 292 -32.74 68.02 -13.71
CA LEU A 292 -32.55 69.48 -13.75
C LEU A 292 -33.64 70.16 -14.58
N GLU A 293 -34.01 69.58 -15.72
CA GLU A 293 -35.08 70.10 -16.57
C GLU A 293 -36.45 70.05 -15.89
N ILE A 294 -36.76 68.97 -15.17
CA ILE A 294 -37.98 68.86 -14.36
C ILE A 294 -38.02 69.93 -13.26
N ILE A 295 -36.88 70.21 -12.60
CA ILE A 295 -36.82 71.25 -11.57
C ILE A 295 -37.16 72.61 -12.18
N LYS A 296 -36.54 72.95 -13.32
CA LYS A 296 -36.79 74.21 -14.02
C LYS A 296 -38.26 74.35 -14.45
N LEU A 297 -38.84 73.31 -15.03
CA LEU A 297 -40.26 73.31 -15.42
C LEU A 297 -41.19 73.47 -14.20
N LYS A 298 -40.84 72.88 -13.05
CA LYS A 298 -41.61 73.10 -11.81
C LYS A 298 -41.54 74.54 -11.33
N GLU A 299 -40.37 75.17 -11.40
CA GLU A 299 -40.21 76.59 -11.08
C GLU A 299 -41.05 77.46 -12.01
N ASP A 300 -41.01 77.20 -13.32
CA ASP A 300 -41.82 77.92 -14.31
C ASP A 300 -43.34 77.75 -14.02
N ILE A 301 -43.78 76.54 -13.67
CA ILE A 301 -45.19 76.28 -13.28
C ILE A 301 -45.57 77.09 -12.04
N VAL A 302 -44.71 77.16 -11.01
CA VAL A 302 -44.98 77.95 -9.80
C VAL A 302 -45.11 79.44 -10.14
N ILE A 303 -44.25 79.95 -11.01
CA ILE A 303 -44.29 81.33 -11.49
C ILE A 303 -45.61 81.59 -12.24
N ILE A 304 -46.00 80.71 -13.16
CA ILE A 304 -47.26 80.83 -13.92
C ILE A 304 -48.47 80.78 -12.97
N GLN A 305 -48.47 79.88 -11.98
CA GLN A 305 -49.54 79.79 -10.97
C GLN A 305 -49.64 81.06 -10.13
N TYR A 306 -48.52 81.68 -9.76
CA TYR A 306 -48.48 82.96 -9.06
C TYR A 306 -49.11 84.08 -9.89
N TYR A 307 -48.76 84.19 -11.18
CA TYR A 307 -49.36 85.18 -12.08
C TYR A 307 -50.87 84.95 -12.28
N TRP A 308 -51.30 83.71 -12.49
CA TRP A 308 -52.73 83.37 -12.61
C TRP A 308 -53.53 83.72 -11.34
N ARG A 309 -52.96 83.46 -10.16
CA ARG A 309 -53.58 83.78 -8.88
C ARG A 309 -53.73 85.30 -8.68
N ASN A 310 -52.74 86.08 -9.11
CA ASN A 310 -52.78 87.55 -9.06
C ASN A 310 -53.73 88.18 -10.09
N ILE A 311 -53.88 87.58 -11.28
CA ILE A 311 -54.89 87.99 -12.26
C ILE A 311 -56.30 87.73 -11.71
N GLY A 312 -56.51 86.55 -11.10
CA GLY A 312 -57.79 86.20 -10.47
C GLY A 312 -58.19 87.10 -9.30
N THR A 313 -57.23 87.63 -8.52
CA THR A 313 -57.51 88.60 -7.46
C THR A 313 -57.75 90.01 -8.01
N TRP A 314 -57.05 90.43 -9.06
CA TRP A 314 -57.33 91.68 -9.79
C TRP A 314 -58.73 91.69 -10.40
N SER A 315 -59.16 90.60 -11.04
CA SER A 315 -60.53 90.49 -11.57
C SER A 315 -61.60 90.55 -10.47
N ARG A 316 -61.35 90.03 -9.27
CA ARG A 316 -62.27 90.18 -8.12
C ARG A 316 -62.27 91.60 -7.54
N HIS A 317 -61.13 92.30 -7.54
CA HIS A 317 -61.06 93.68 -7.10
C HIS A 317 -61.80 94.62 -8.07
N ILE A 318 -61.72 94.37 -9.38
CA ILE A 318 -62.46 95.14 -10.40
C ILE A 318 -63.98 94.84 -10.32
N ALA A 319 -64.37 93.59 -10.06
CA ALA A 319 -65.79 93.23 -9.89
C ALA A 319 -66.42 93.77 -8.59
N GLY A 320 -65.62 94.05 -7.55
CA GLY A 320 -66.09 94.61 -6.28
C GLY A 320 -66.33 96.13 -6.27
N TYR A 321 -65.96 96.84 -7.35
CA TYR A 321 -66.19 98.29 -7.51
C TYR A 321 -67.41 98.63 -8.38
N SER A 322 -68.20 97.62 -8.78
CA SER A 322 -69.43 97.80 -9.55
C SER A 322 -70.64 97.31 -8.75
N GLN A 323 -70.86 97.87 -7.55
CA GLN A 323 -72.17 97.98 -6.91
C GLN A 323 -72.14 99.07 -5.84
#